data_AF-A0A813BS23-F1
#
_entry.id   AF-A0A813BS23-F1
#
_cell.length_a   1.000
_cell.length_b   1.000
_cell.length_c   1.000
_cell.angle_alpha   90.00
_cell.angle_beta   90.00
_cell.angle_gamma   90.00
#
_symmetry.space_group_name_H-M   'P 1'
#
loop_
_entity.id
_entity.type
_entity.pdbx_description
1 polymer ?
#
loop_
_entity_poly.entity_id
_entity_poly.type
_entity_poly.pdbx_seq_one_letter_code
_entity_poly.pdbx_strand_id
1 'polypeptide(L)'
;VTLIDLGIYGTGDVKVHLEVIYEELVFYCSKGKIPLHMMGLTRTLVGYGSSADYPTGNWFKGADTVSLCKFLQHKFASVLVACAPDERPYVRNILAMLRACNTFMSTMYHGDVFLTDDERRILIRNGHVVTTKFAACASHAYHTLNIPRYKYQPKYHFFAEVVYKLESDQR
;
A
#
# COMPACT_ATOMS: atom_id res chain seq x y z
N VAL A 1 -6.34 4.95 1.35
CA VAL A 1 -7.72 5.15 1.85
C VAL A 1 -7.85 4.97 3.36
N THR A 2 -7.13 4.03 3.95
CA THR A 2 -7.03 3.87 5.41
C THR A 2 -6.62 5.15 6.16
N LEU A 3 -5.75 6.01 5.60
CA LEU A 3 -5.40 7.28 6.26
C LEU A 3 -6.59 8.26 6.36
N ILE A 4 -7.48 8.26 5.36
CA ILE A 4 -8.69 9.09 5.34
C ILE A 4 -9.72 8.47 6.29
N ASP A 5 -9.86 7.14 6.28
CA ASP A 5 -10.79 6.42 7.16
C ASP A 5 -10.42 6.57 8.64
N LEU A 6 -9.12 6.73 8.95
CA LEU A 6 -8.61 7.03 10.30
C LEU A 6 -8.73 8.52 10.68
N GLY A 7 -9.32 9.36 9.82
CA GLY A 7 -9.49 10.80 10.11
C GLY A 7 -8.18 11.57 10.26
N ILE A 8 -7.05 11.04 9.78
CA ILE A 8 -5.72 11.64 10.00
C ILE A 8 -5.60 13.04 9.40
N TYR A 9 -6.34 13.29 8.32
CA TYR A 9 -6.38 14.59 7.63
C TYR A 9 -7.65 15.38 7.95
N GLY A 10 -8.42 14.97 8.96
CA GLY A 10 -9.68 15.60 9.35
C GLY A 10 -10.83 15.29 8.39
N THR A 11 -11.84 16.17 8.42
CA THR A 11 -13.00 16.12 7.53
C THR A 11 -12.74 16.95 6.29
N GLY A 12 -12.96 16.36 5.10
CA GLY A 12 -12.73 17.06 3.85
C GLY A 12 -13.06 16.20 2.64
N ASP A 13 -13.07 16.84 1.46
CA ASP A 13 -13.20 16.12 0.21
C ASP A 13 -11.95 15.25 -0.05
N VAL A 14 -12.15 14.09 -0.68
CA VAL A 14 -11.08 13.17 -1.05
C VAL A 14 -10.02 13.87 -1.89
N LYS A 15 -10.39 14.84 -2.75
CA LYS A 15 -9.43 15.59 -3.56
C LYS A 15 -8.45 16.39 -2.67
N VAL A 16 -8.97 17.10 -1.68
CA VAL A 16 -8.18 17.89 -0.72
C VAL A 16 -7.25 16.98 0.07
N HIS A 17 -7.74 15.83 0.55
CA HIS A 17 -6.88 14.88 1.26
C HIS A 17 -5.76 14.33 0.37
N LEU A 18 -6.04 14.04 -0.90
CA LEU A 18 -5.00 13.56 -1.83
C LEU A 18 -3.93 14.62 -2.11
N GLU A 19 -4.31 15.90 -2.20
CA GLU A 19 -3.38 17.02 -2.34
C GLU A 19 -2.45 17.11 -1.12
N VAL A 20 -3.00 17.10 0.09
CA VAL A 20 -2.21 17.13 1.34
C VAL A 20 -1.27 15.92 1.44
N ILE A 21 -1.77 14.71 1.14
CA ILE A 21 -0.95 13.49 1.14
C ILE A 21 0.19 13.61 0.11
N TYR A 22 -0.08 14.20 -1.05
CA TYR A 22 0.94 14.37 -2.09
C TYR A 22 2.00 15.37 -1.67
N GLU A 23 1.64 16.50 -1.06
CA GLU A 23 2.59 17.47 -0.52
C GLU A 23 3.51 16.84 0.54
N GLU A 24 2.93 16.06 1.46
CA GLU A 24 3.71 15.31 2.45
C GLU A 24 4.66 14.29 1.80
N LEU A 25 4.19 13.59 0.76
CA LEU A 25 5.00 12.65 -0.01
C LEU A 25 6.18 13.34 -0.70
N VAL A 26 5.93 14.48 -1.36
CA VAL A 26 6.98 15.29 -2.01
C VAL A 26 8.01 15.75 -0.97
N PHE A 27 7.55 16.25 0.18
CA PHE A 27 8.43 16.64 1.27
C PHE A 27 9.26 15.47 1.81
N TYR A 28 8.65 14.30 2.03
CA TYR A 28 9.33 13.09 2.46
C TYR A 28 10.41 12.66 1.44
N CYS A 29 10.05 12.59 0.15
CA CYS A 29 10.94 12.20 -0.91
C CYS A 29 12.12 13.17 -1.08
N SER A 30 11.87 14.48 -1.01
CA SER A 30 12.93 15.50 -1.10
C SER A 30 13.95 15.38 0.04
N LYS A 31 13.51 15.16 1.28
CA LYS A 31 14.42 14.92 2.42
C LYS A 31 15.23 13.63 2.26
N GLY A 32 14.59 12.58 1.75
CA GLY A 32 15.23 11.28 1.53
C GLY A 32 16.05 11.17 0.24
N LYS A 33 16.06 12.21 -0.61
CA LYS A 33 16.57 12.16 -1.99
C LYS A 33 16.00 10.97 -2.78
N ILE A 34 14.73 10.67 -2.56
CA ILE A 34 14.01 9.58 -3.23
C ILE A 34 13.40 10.15 -4.52
N PRO A 35 13.65 9.56 -5.70
CA PRO A 35 13.02 10.02 -6.92
C PRO A 35 11.51 9.77 -6.90
N LEU A 36 10.77 10.78 -7.35
CA LEU A 36 9.32 10.74 -7.49
C LEU A 36 8.98 11.24 -8.90
N HIS A 37 8.34 10.39 -9.71
CA HIS A 37 8.06 10.69 -11.12
C HIS A 37 6.60 11.15 -11.32
N MET A 38 5.71 10.76 -10.42
CA MET A 38 4.33 11.25 -10.41
C MET A 38 4.29 12.76 -10.15
N MET A 39 3.37 13.45 -10.83
CA MET A 39 3.16 14.90 -10.67
C MET A 39 2.03 15.24 -9.68
N GLY A 40 1.32 14.22 -9.17
CA GLY A 40 0.22 14.39 -8.22
C GLY A 40 -0.47 13.06 -7.89
N LEU A 41 -1.10 13.01 -6.72
CA LEU A 41 -2.05 11.94 -6.36
C LEU A 41 -3.46 12.36 -6.77
N THR A 42 -4.00 11.73 -7.81
CA THR A 42 -5.35 12.03 -8.31
C THR A 42 -6.30 10.88 -8.00
N ARG A 43 -7.62 11.16 -7.98
CA ARG A 43 -8.66 10.12 -7.84
C ARG A 43 -8.46 9.00 -8.88
N THR A 44 -8.15 9.36 -10.11
CA THR A 44 -7.84 8.43 -11.20
C THR A 44 -6.67 7.51 -10.85
N LEU A 45 -5.57 8.06 -10.33
CA LEU A 45 -4.37 7.29 -9.97
C LEU A 45 -4.62 6.34 -8.79
N VAL A 46 -5.47 6.74 -7.84
CA VAL A 46 -5.87 5.88 -6.71
C VAL A 46 -7.12 5.02 -6.98
N GLY A 47 -7.61 4.97 -8.23
CA GLY A 47 -8.69 4.06 -8.65
C GLY A 47 -10.12 4.49 -8.30
N TYR A 48 -10.35 5.79 -8.03
CA TYR A 48 -11.66 6.39 -7.69
C TYR A 48 -12.45 6.92 -8.90
N GLY A 49 -12.05 6.62 -10.13
CA GLY A 49 -12.81 6.94 -11.35
C GLY A 49 -13.99 5.96 -11.55
N SER A 50 -14.30 5.64 -12.82
CA SER A 50 -15.06 4.43 -13.13
C SER A 50 -14.09 3.25 -13.29
N SER A 51 -14.54 2.01 -13.02
CA SER A 51 -13.73 0.80 -13.25
C SER A 51 -13.35 0.57 -14.72
N ALA A 52 -13.88 1.37 -15.66
CA ALA A 52 -13.56 1.34 -17.08
C ALA A 52 -12.45 2.31 -17.49
N ASP A 53 -12.07 3.25 -16.62
CA ASP A 53 -11.06 4.27 -16.94
C ASP A 53 -9.67 3.81 -16.51
N TYR A 54 -8.79 3.60 -17.50
CA TYR A 54 -7.38 3.40 -17.22
C TYR A 54 -6.77 4.69 -16.64
N PRO A 55 -5.90 4.62 -15.62
CA PRO A 55 -5.29 5.81 -15.07
C PRO A 55 -4.44 6.52 -16.13
N THR A 56 -4.81 7.75 -16.48
CA THR A 56 -4.08 8.63 -17.38
C THR A 56 -3.11 9.50 -16.58
N GLY A 57 -1.84 9.55 -16.99
CA GLY A 57 -0.81 10.35 -16.35
C GLY A 57 0.60 9.75 -16.46
N ASN A 58 1.62 10.60 -16.34
CA ASN A 58 3.02 10.19 -16.26
C ASN A 58 3.29 9.68 -14.83
N TRP A 59 3.16 8.38 -14.61
CA TRP A 59 3.63 7.72 -13.39
C TRP A 59 4.48 6.52 -13.76
N PHE A 60 5.63 6.40 -13.12
CA PHE A 60 6.48 5.23 -13.30
C PHE A 60 6.05 4.19 -12.27
N LYS A 61 5.15 3.29 -12.69
CA LYS A 61 4.46 2.32 -11.82
C LYS A 61 5.39 1.66 -10.80
N GLY A 62 6.58 1.23 -11.21
CA GLY A 62 7.53 0.55 -10.32
C GLY A 62 8.09 1.45 -9.22
N ALA A 63 8.92 2.41 -9.63
CA ALA A 63 9.60 3.36 -8.73
C ALA A 63 8.60 4.15 -7.87
N ASP A 64 7.51 4.65 -8.44
CA ASP A 64 6.54 5.45 -7.70
C ASP A 64 5.76 4.60 -6.67
N THR A 65 5.46 3.33 -6.98
CA THR A 65 4.82 2.42 -6.01
C THR A 65 5.74 2.15 -4.82
N VAL A 66 7.03 1.92 -5.06
CA VAL A 66 8.02 1.71 -3.99
C VAL A 66 8.19 2.97 -3.15
N SER A 67 8.32 4.15 -3.77
CA SER A 67 8.40 5.43 -3.07
C SER A 67 7.16 5.69 -2.21
N LEU A 68 5.96 5.46 -2.76
CA LEU A 68 4.71 5.58 -2.02
C LEU A 68 4.62 4.60 -0.85
N CYS A 69 5.04 3.34 -1.04
CA CYS A 69 5.04 2.35 0.05
C CYS A 69 6.01 2.74 1.17
N LYS A 70 7.19 3.30 0.85
CA LYS A 70 8.14 3.82 1.85
C LYS A 70 7.56 4.98 2.65
N PHE A 71 6.96 5.95 1.96
CA PHE A 71 6.26 7.06 2.59
C PHE A 71 5.13 6.58 3.51
N LEU A 72 4.28 5.67 3.03
CA LEU A 72 3.18 5.13 3.83
C LEU A 72 3.69 4.38 5.07
N GLN A 73 4.77 3.61 4.96
CA GLN A 73 5.40 2.99 6.13
C GLN A 73 5.87 4.03 7.15
N HIS A 74 6.51 5.11 6.69
CA HIS A 74 6.94 6.20 7.56
C HIS A 74 5.74 6.86 8.25
N LYS A 75 4.70 7.21 7.48
CA LYS A 75 3.48 7.83 8.01
C LYS A 75 2.79 6.92 9.03
N PHE A 76 2.56 5.65 8.68
CA PHE A 76 1.89 4.70 9.57
C PHE A 76 2.72 4.34 10.81
N ALA A 77 4.05 4.43 10.75
CA ALA A 77 4.88 4.31 11.95
C ALA A 77 4.60 5.45 12.94
N SER A 78 4.50 6.69 12.46
CA SER A 78 4.12 7.84 13.29
C SER A 78 2.68 7.73 13.81
N VAL A 79 1.74 7.30 12.95
CA VAL A 79 0.34 7.07 13.35
C VAL A 79 0.24 6.02 14.45
N LEU A 80 1.03 4.94 14.38
CA LEU A 80 1.01 3.89 15.41
C LEU A 80 1.41 4.40 16.79
N VAL A 81 2.28 5.42 16.85
CA VAL A 81 2.68 6.05 18.12
C VAL A 81 1.56 6.95 18.64
N ALA A 82 0.87 7.67 17.75
CA ALA A 82 -0.14 8.66 18.12
C ALA A 82 -1.56 8.09 18.32
N CYS A 83 -1.88 6.92 17.74
CA CYS A 83 -3.25 6.39 17.73
C CYS A 83 -3.69 5.86 19.10
N ALA A 84 -5.01 5.74 19.28
CA ALA A 84 -5.59 5.25 20.51
C ALA A 84 -5.21 3.76 20.75
N PRO A 85 -5.12 3.30 22.01
CA PRO A 85 -4.67 1.93 22.31
C PRO A 85 -5.47 0.82 21.62
N ASP A 86 -6.76 1.02 21.44
CA ASP A 86 -7.71 0.12 20.75
C ASP A 86 -7.53 0.10 19.23
N GLU A 87 -7.04 1.19 18.63
CA GLU A 87 -6.70 1.27 17.20
C GLU A 87 -5.34 0.65 16.86
N ARG A 88 -4.43 0.54 17.84
CA ARG A 88 -3.05 0.05 17.62
C ARG A 88 -2.98 -1.31 16.91
N PRO A 89 -3.81 -2.33 17.21
CA PRO A 89 -3.79 -3.60 16.48
C PRO A 89 -4.05 -3.41 14.98
N TYR A 90 -4.98 -2.53 14.62
CA TYR A 90 -5.31 -2.21 13.24
C TYR A 90 -4.15 -1.52 12.53
N VAL A 91 -3.64 -0.43 13.12
CA VAL A 91 -2.53 0.35 12.57
C VAL A 91 -1.26 -0.51 12.45
N ARG A 92 -1.00 -1.39 13.42
CA ARG A 92 0.13 -2.34 13.39
C ARG A 92 0.00 -3.34 12.24
N ASN A 93 -1.20 -3.86 11.98
CA ASN A 93 -1.44 -4.77 10.86
C ASN A 93 -1.28 -4.04 9.51
N ILE A 94 -1.76 -2.79 9.39
CA ILE A 94 -1.54 -1.97 8.19
C ILE A 94 -0.04 -1.74 7.97
N LEU A 95 0.72 -1.35 9.00
CA LEU A 95 2.14 -1.11 8.90
C LEU A 95 2.92 -2.38 8.51
N ALA A 96 2.56 -3.53 9.10
CA ALA A 96 3.15 -4.82 8.73
C ALA A 96 2.86 -5.20 7.27
N MET A 97 1.61 -4.99 6.82
CA MET A 97 1.21 -5.20 5.43
C MET A 97 2.00 -4.29 4.48
N LEU A 98 2.11 -2.99 4.79
CA LEU A 98 2.86 -2.03 3.96
C LEU A 98 4.35 -2.36 3.84
N ARG A 99 4.98 -2.82 4.93
CA ARG A 99 6.37 -3.30 4.91
C ARG A 99 6.52 -4.50 3.99
N ALA A 100 5.64 -5.48 4.12
CA ALA A 100 5.66 -6.68 3.29
C ALA A 100 5.38 -6.35 1.81
N CYS A 101 4.39 -5.49 1.51
CA CYS A 101 4.13 -4.98 0.17
C CYS A 101 5.37 -4.31 -0.41
N ASN A 102 6.04 -3.45 0.35
CA ASN A 102 7.22 -2.73 -0.12
C ASN A 102 8.36 -3.69 -0.45
N THR A 103 8.63 -4.67 0.41
CA THR A 103 9.64 -5.71 0.13
C THR A 103 9.24 -6.51 -1.12
N PHE A 104 7.98 -6.95 -1.22
CA PHE A 104 7.48 -7.69 -2.36
C PHE A 104 7.67 -6.91 -3.68
N MET A 105 7.16 -5.67 -3.75
CA MET A 105 7.26 -4.85 -4.96
C MET A 105 8.72 -4.48 -5.27
N SER A 106 9.53 -4.18 -4.25
CA SER A 106 10.95 -3.87 -4.46
C SER A 106 11.69 -5.07 -5.06
N THR A 107 11.48 -6.28 -4.52
CA THR A 107 12.07 -7.50 -5.07
C THR A 107 11.59 -7.75 -6.50
N MET A 108 10.29 -7.64 -6.79
CA MET A 108 9.80 -7.84 -8.15
C MET A 108 10.35 -6.82 -9.17
N TYR A 109 10.53 -5.56 -8.77
CA TYR A 109 10.99 -4.51 -9.70
C TYR A 109 12.51 -4.42 -9.85
N HIS A 110 13.29 -4.99 -8.93
CA HIS A 110 14.76 -5.04 -9.03
C HIS A 110 15.28 -6.41 -9.48
N GLY A 111 14.44 -7.45 -9.45
CA GLY A 111 14.79 -8.75 -10.00
C GLY A 111 15.01 -8.66 -11.51
N ASP A 112 15.86 -9.55 -12.02
CA ASP A 112 16.06 -9.75 -13.45
C ASP A 112 14.81 -10.37 -14.10
N VAL A 113 14.88 -10.64 -15.41
CA VAL A 113 13.80 -11.34 -16.15
C VAL A 113 13.39 -12.65 -15.47
N PHE A 114 14.33 -13.30 -14.79
CA PHE A 114 14.10 -14.49 -13.99
C PHE A 114 14.47 -14.23 -12.53
N LEU A 115 13.59 -14.67 -11.62
CA LEU A 115 13.84 -14.59 -10.20
C LEU A 115 14.79 -15.70 -9.76
N THR A 116 15.77 -15.35 -8.94
CA THR A 116 16.54 -16.33 -8.16
C THR A 116 15.65 -17.06 -7.16
N ASP A 117 16.10 -18.21 -6.66
CA ASP A 117 15.37 -18.95 -5.63
C ASP A 117 15.21 -18.14 -4.33
N ASP A 118 16.20 -17.31 -4.00
CA ASP A 118 16.15 -16.42 -2.83
C ASP A 118 15.09 -15.33 -3.00
N GLU A 119 15.08 -14.64 -4.14
CA GLU A 119 14.07 -13.62 -4.43
C GLU A 119 12.67 -14.22 -4.44
N ARG A 120 12.49 -15.39 -5.06
CA ARG A 120 11.22 -16.11 -5.04
C ARG A 120 10.75 -16.42 -3.62
N ARG A 121 11.62 -16.94 -2.76
CA ARG A 121 11.30 -17.20 -1.34
C ARG A 121 10.93 -15.91 -0.60
N ILE A 122 11.62 -14.80 -0.88
CA ILE A 122 11.28 -13.48 -0.33
C ILE A 122 9.89 -13.05 -0.78
N LEU A 123 9.56 -13.21 -2.07
CA LEU A 123 8.24 -12.86 -2.61
C LEU A 123 7.14 -13.70 -1.99
N ILE A 124 7.27 -15.03 -1.95
CA ILE A 124 6.28 -15.93 -1.34
C ILE A 124 6.01 -15.54 0.12
N ARG A 125 7.08 -15.40 0.92
CA ARG A 125 6.97 -15.04 2.34
C ARG A 125 6.24 -13.70 2.53
N ASN A 126 6.64 -12.67 1.79
CA ASN A 126 6.01 -11.36 1.93
C ASN A 126 4.58 -11.36 1.35
N GLY A 127 4.32 -12.13 0.31
CA GLY A 127 2.98 -12.35 -0.24
C GLY A 127 2.01 -12.87 0.81
N HIS A 128 2.40 -13.90 1.56
CA HIS A 128 1.61 -14.42 2.68
C HIS A 128 1.38 -13.41 3.81
N VAL A 129 2.38 -12.60 4.12
CA VAL A 129 2.21 -11.53 5.12
C VAL A 129 1.18 -10.51 4.62
N VAL A 130 1.25 -10.10 3.34
CA VAL A 130 0.28 -9.16 2.76
C VAL A 130 -1.14 -9.72 2.83
N THR A 131 -1.35 -10.97 2.40
CA THR A 131 -2.68 -11.60 2.38
C THR A 131 -3.25 -11.77 3.79
N THR A 132 -2.44 -12.29 4.71
CA THR A 132 -2.84 -12.50 6.11
C THR A 132 -3.18 -11.19 6.81
N LYS A 133 -2.35 -10.15 6.62
CA LYS A 133 -2.56 -8.84 7.26
C LYS A 133 -3.70 -8.06 6.63
N PHE A 134 -3.92 -8.21 5.33
CA PHE A 134 -5.10 -7.68 4.66
C PHE A 134 -6.39 -8.22 5.29
N ALA A 135 -6.50 -9.56 5.42
CA ALA A 135 -7.66 -10.21 6.02
C ALA A 135 -7.89 -9.74 7.47
N ALA A 136 -6.81 -9.64 8.26
CA ALA A 136 -6.88 -9.13 9.63
C ALA A 136 -7.36 -7.66 9.68
N CYS A 137 -6.89 -6.81 8.77
CA CYS A 137 -7.36 -5.42 8.68
C CYS A 137 -8.84 -5.34 8.28
N ALA A 138 -9.26 -6.11 7.27
CA ALA A 138 -10.66 -6.13 6.83
C ALA A 138 -11.59 -6.61 7.94
N SER A 139 -11.22 -7.68 8.64
CA SER A 139 -11.96 -8.21 9.78
C SER A 139 -12.07 -7.18 10.91
N HIS A 140 -10.97 -6.52 11.28
CA HIS A 140 -10.97 -5.50 12.34
C HIS A 140 -11.80 -4.26 11.95
N ALA A 141 -11.68 -3.80 10.70
CA ALA A 141 -12.46 -2.66 10.21
C ALA A 141 -13.98 -2.94 10.27
N TYR A 142 -14.39 -4.17 9.95
CA TYR A 142 -15.79 -4.58 9.99
C TYR A 142 -16.30 -4.81 11.42
N HIS A 143 -15.61 -5.62 12.21
CA HIS A 143 -16.11 -6.04 13.52
C HIS A 143 -15.85 -5.04 14.65
N THR A 144 -14.74 -4.29 14.60
CA THR A 144 -14.32 -3.40 15.69
C THR A 144 -14.65 -1.95 15.38
N LEU A 145 -14.27 -1.47 14.20
CA LEU A 145 -14.47 -0.06 13.83
C LEU A 145 -15.86 0.21 13.24
N ASN A 146 -16.64 -0.83 12.95
CA ASN A 146 -17.95 -0.75 12.30
C ASN A 146 -17.92 0.07 10.99
N ILE A 147 -16.84 -0.05 10.22
CA ILE A 147 -16.68 0.65 8.95
C ILE A 147 -17.23 -0.24 7.83
N PRO A 148 -18.23 0.21 7.06
CA PRO A 148 -18.98 -0.64 6.12
C PRO A 148 -18.19 -1.11 4.90
N ARG A 149 -16.98 -0.58 4.68
CA ARG A 149 -16.10 -0.97 3.57
C ARG A 149 -14.64 -0.75 3.93
N TYR A 150 -13.86 -1.83 3.94
CA TYR A 150 -12.41 -1.70 3.89
C TYR A 150 -12.03 -1.25 2.48
N LYS A 151 -11.72 0.04 2.32
CA LYS A 151 -11.56 0.68 0.99
C LYS A 151 -10.23 0.36 0.31
N TYR A 152 -9.44 -0.58 0.83
CA TYR A 152 -8.30 -1.10 0.11
C TYR A 152 -8.80 -2.21 -0.83
N GLN A 153 -8.80 -1.91 -2.13
CA GLN A 153 -9.26 -2.82 -3.20
C GLN A 153 -8.10 -3.20 -4.13
N PRO A 154 -7.04 -3.88 -3.64
CA PRO A 154 -6.10 -4.47 -4.56
C PRO A 154 -6.85 -5.48 -5.44
N LYS A 155 -6.34 -5.77 -6.65
CA LYS A 155 -6.75 -6.96 -7.41
C LYS A 155 -6.24 -8.20 -6.65
N TYR A 156 -6.89 -8.51 -5.53
CA TYR A 156 -6.42 -9.48 -4.56
C TYR A 156 -6.41 -10.89 -5.13
N HIS A 157 -7.36 -11.21 -6.02
CA HIS A 157 -7.35 -12.45 -6.79
C HIS A 157 -6.05 -12.59 -7.58
N PHE A 158 -5.69 -11.58 -8.37
CA PHE A 158 -4.48 -11.57 -9.17
C PHE A 158 -3.21 -11.64 -8.29
N PHE A 159 -3.19 -10.92 -7.17
CA PHE A 159 -2.07 -10.99 -6.23
C PHE A 159 -1.91 -12.40 -5.64
N ALA A 160 -3.01 -13.02 -5.22
CA ALA A 160 -3.01 -14.38 -4.68
C ALA A 160 -2.61 -15.41 -5.75
N GLU A 161 -3.05 -15.24 -7.00
CA GLU A 161 -2.64 -16.07 -8.14
C GLU A 161 -1.13 -15.98 -8.39
N VAL A 162 -0.55 -14.78 -8.33
CA VAL A 162 0.90 -14.60 -8.45
C VAL A 162 1.64 -15.34 -7.34
N VAL A 163 1.21 -15.19 -6.08
CA VAL A 163 1.83 -15.90 -4.95
C VAL A 163 1.71 -17.42 -5.13
N TYR A 164 0.52 -17.91 -5.47
CA TYR A 164 0.28 -19.33 -5.72
C TYR A 164 1.16 -19.87 -6.85
N LYS A 165 1.30 -19.11 -7.94
CA LYS A 165 2.14 -19.52 -9.08
C LYS A 165 3.61 -19.65 -8.67
N LEU A 166 4.14 -18.68 -7.92
CA LEU A 166 5.51 -18.72 -7.38
C LEU A 166 5.75 -19.96 -6.51
N GLU A 167 4.76 -20.37 -5.70
CA GLU A 167 4.83 -21.58 -4.88
C GLU A 167 4.75 -22.86 -5.70
N SER A 168 3.85 -22.89 -6.70
CA SER A 168 3.66 -24.07 -7.54
C SER A 168 4.90 -24.40 -8.36
N ASP A 169 5.62 -23.37 -8.83
CA ASP A 169 6.84 -23.52 -9.64
C ASP A 169 8.08 -23.88 -8.79
N GLN A 170 7.93 -24.00 -7.46
CA GLN A 170 8.97 -24.50 -6.57
C GLN A 170 9.01 -26.04 -6.53
N ARG A 171 7.94 -26.71 -6.97
CA ARG A 171 7.77 -28.17 -6.93
C ARG A 171 8.12 -28.79 -8.27
#